data_AF-A0A7S1RYL3-F1
#
_entry.id   AF-A0A7S1RYL3-F1
#
_cell.length_a   1.000
_cell.length_b   1.000
_cell.length_c   1.000
_cell.angle_alpha   90.00
_cell.angle_beta   90.00
_cell.angle_gamma   90.00
#
_symmetry.space_group_name_H-M   'P 1'
#
loop_
_entity.id
_entity.type
_entity.pdbx_description
1 polymer ?
#
loop_
_entity_poly.entity_id
_entity_poly.type
_entity_poly.pdbx_seq_one_letter_code
_entity_poly.pdbx_strand_id
1 'polypeptide(L)'
;MAAAAPTSDAQAPAVEKPAAAEAAAPGAGQKPKKAVSAYWLFSSKVREEITKEIKEKNGGKAGLGDIAKATTARWATFSDEQKKEFEDKAAEDKKRYAEEFKAYLEANDPAGTLRTKYAHLIPKKPMTGYFLFLQEPSQKEKAVAALKEAGSEATHKQVVSKLAEMWKAASAEEKAPFEERHKQEQAEFLKKQMEWQATPEFKEIEAAAKRQAEQQKEEGQEVATPTKGAKRSRSVAKAGSPKGEEAKKEAQPSPAGATKRAKKAPPAQEPQVAIDADVLAEASKAGLEGMLRNLASRPEVVAAGKKSREVFEALKAAGGLVNPAKRALVGAGGA
;
A
#
# COMPACT_ATOMS: atom_id res chain seq x y z
N MET A 1 -56.17 -55.62 16.53
CA MET A 1 -55.54 -55.08 15.29
C MET A 1 -55.85 -53.59 15.18
N ALA A 2 -55.21 -52.88 14.25
CA ALA A 2 -55.16 -51.41 14.24
C ALA A 2 -56.52 -50.71 14.22
N ALA A 3 -56.60 -49.58 14.94
CA ALA A 3 -57.60 -48.53 14.75
C ALA A 3 -56.92 -47.32 14.06
N ALA A 4 -57.72 -46.44 13.47
CA ALA A 4 -57.23 -45.39 12.57
C ALA A 4 -56.40 -44.29 13.28
N ALA A 5 -55.43 -43.74 12.55
CA ALA A 5 -54.74 -42.50 12.91
C ALA A 5 -55.35 -41.31 12.14
N PRO A 6 -55.86 -40.27 12.82
CA PRO A 6 -56.09 -38.96 12.22
C PRO A 6 -54.82 -38.10 12.26
N THR A 7 -54.69 -37.16 11.33
CA THR A 7 -53.60 -36.19 11.24
C THR A 7 -53.58 -35.21 12.43
N SER A 8 -52.41 -34.97 13.00
CA SER A 8 -52.15 -33.78 13.84
C SER A 8 -51.46 -32.70 13.02
N ASP A 9 -51.81 -31.45 13.30
CA ASP A 9 -51.37 -30.26 12.56
C ASP A 9 -49.87 -29.93 12.76
N ALA A 10 -49.31 -29.13 11.84
CA ALA A 10 -47.89 -28.81 11.80
C ALA A 10 -47.56 -27.48 12.48
N GLN A 11 -46.93 -27.52 13.67
CA GLN A 11 -46.35 -26.34 14.30
C GLN A 11 -44.82 -26.47 14.46
N ALA A 12 -44.09 -26.22 13.37
CA ALA A 12 -42.65 -26.01 13.43
C ALA A 12 -42.35 -24.64 14.07
N PRO A 13 -41.38 -24.52 14.99
CA PRO A 13 -41.08 -23.26 15.67
C PRO A 13 -40.51 -22.22 14.70
N ALA A 14 -40.79 -20.95 14.97
CA ALA A 14 -40.22 -19.83 14.23
C ALA A 14 -38.69 -19.84 14.36
N VAL A 15 -37.98 -19.99 13.24
CA VAL A 15 -36.52 -19.86 13.22
C VAL A 15 -36.17 -18.39 13.33
N GLU A 16 -35.83 -17.96 14.54
CA GLU A 16 -35.34 -16.61 14.76
C GLU A 16 -34.09 -16.36 13.91
N LYS A 17 -34.11 -15.20 13.24
CA LYS A 17 -32.98 -14.60 12.54
C LYS A 17 -31.73 -14.68 13.43
N PRO A 18 -30.61 -15.30 12.99
CA PRO A 18 -29.37 -15.26 13.76
C PRO A 18 -29.01 -13.79 13.99
N ALA A 19 -28.72 -13.47 15.26
CA ALA A 19 -28.53 -12.10 15.70
C ALA A 19 -27.40 -11.39 14.93
N ALA A 20 -27.37 -10.06 15.01
CA ALA A 20 -26.25 -9.29 14.48
C ALA A 20 -24.94 -9.83 15.06
N ALA A 21 -23.86 -9.77 14.27
CA ALA A 21 -22.54 -10.17 14.77
C ALA A 21 -22.24 -9.42 16.07
N GLU A 22 -21.89 -10.19 17.10
CA GLU A 22 -21.65 -9.72 18.47
C GLU A 22 -20.77 -8.47 18.47
N ALA A 23 -21.20 -7.44 19.19
CA ALA A 23 -20.59 -6.11 19.16
C ALA A 23 -19.22 -6.13 19.86
N ALA A 24 -18.19 -6.51 19.11
CA ALA A 24 -16.80 -6.35 19.52
C ALA A 24 -16.55 -4.90 19.97
N ALA A 25 -15.93 -4.73 21.13
CA ALA A 25 -15.87 -3.44 21.81
C ALA A 25 -15.24 -2.32 20.93
N PRO A 26 -15.78 -1.09 20.97
CA PRO A 26 -15.33 0.00 20.12
C PRO A 26 -13.89 0.41 20.50
N GLY A 27 -12.93 0.11 19.63
CA GLY A 27 -11.54 0.53 19.77
C GLY A 27 -10.55 -0.42 19.11
N ALA A 28 -10.37 -1.62 19.67
CA ALA A 28 -9.24 -2.51 19.36
C ALA A 28 -9.55 -3.63 18.32
N GLY A 29 -10.81 -3.79 17.90
CA GLY A 29 -11.26 -4.99 17.17
C GLY A 29 -11.62 -4.79 15.70
N GLN A 30 -10.67 -5.09 14.80
CA GLN A 30 -10.83 -5.22 13.33
C GLN A 30 -11.34 -3.99 12.55
N LYS A 31 -10.85 -3.83 11.32
CA LYS A 31 -11.33 -2.79 10.39
C LYS A 31 -12.80 -3.01 10.01
N PRO A 32 -13.69 -2.00 10.17
CA PRO A 32 -15.10 -2.07 9.80
C PRO A 32 -15.35 -2.60 8.39
N LYS A 33 -16.40 -3.42 8.27
CA LYS A 33 -16.84 -3.99 6.99
C LYS A 33 -17.42 -2.87 6.12
N LYS A 34 -16.87 -2.73 4.92
CA LYS A 34 -17.24 -1.69 3.93
C LYS A 34 -18.76 -1.58 3.76
N ALA A 35 -19.22 -0.35 3.56
CA ALA A 35 -20.61 -0.04 3.20
C ALA A 35 -21.14 -0.95 2.09
N VAL A 36 -22.33 -1.48 2.29
CA VAL A 36 -23.03 -2.41 1.39
C VAL A 36 -23.82 -1.62 0.35
N SER A 37 -23.67 -1.96 -0.93
CA SER A 37 -24.43 -1.31 -2.01
C SER A 37 -25.87 -1.81 -2.10
N ALA A 38 -26.76 -1.00 -2.66
CA ALA A 38 -28.17 -1.34 -2.88
C ALA A 38 -28.34 -2.70 -3.57
N TYR A 39 -27.56 -2.93 -4.64
CA TYR A 39 -27.53 -4.21 -5.35
C TYR A 39 -27.10 -5.40 -4.47
N TRP A 40 -26.19 -5.22 -3.50
CA TRP A 40 -25.79 -6.31 -2.61
C TRP A 40 -26.80 -6.57 -1.49
N LEU A 41 -27.47 -5.52 -0.98
CA LEU A 41 -28.62 -5.68 -0.08
C LEU A 41 -29.76 -6.45 -0.77
N PHE A 42 -30.11 -6.04 -1.99
CA PHE A 42 -31.07 -6.72 -2.86
C PHE A 42 -30.65 -8.17 -3.14
N SER A 43 -29.42 -8.38 -3.60
CA SER A 43 -28.86 -9.70 -3.89
C SER A 43 -28.95 -10.60 -2.66
N SER A 44 -28.59 -10.10 -1.48
CA SER A 44 -28.68 -10.88 -0.23
C SER A 44 -30.11 -11.28 0.11
N LYS A 45 -31.10 -10.39 -0.09
CA LYS A 45 -32.54 -10.68 0.16
C LYS A 45 -33.11 -11.70 -0.84
N VAL A 46 -32.79 -11.57 -2.12
CA VAL A 46 -33.47 -12.29 -3.22
C VAL A 46 -32.71 -13.55 -3.68
N ARG A 47 -31.43 -13.70 -3.31
CA ARG A 47 -30.61 -14.88 -3.62
C ARG A 47 -31.19 -16.19 -3.08
N GLU A 48 -31.85 -16.20 -1.93
CA GLU A 48 -32.46 -17.42 -1.40
C GLU A 48 -33.66 -17.88 -2.21
N GLU A 49 -34.55 -16.98 -2.61
CA GLU A 49 -35.69 -17.26 -3.50
C GLU A 49 -35.21 -17.78 -4.86
N ILE A 50 -34.27 -17.06 -5.48
CA ILE A 50 -33.65 -17.47 -6.75
C ILE A 50 -32.99 -18.85 -6.61
N THR A 51 -32.34 -19.13 -5.47
CA THR A 51 -31.73 -20.45 -5.22
C THR A 51 -32.77 -21.55 -5.09
N LYS A 52 -33.95 -21.29 -4.50
CA LYS A 52 -35.07 -22.25 -4.43
C LYS A 52 -35.63 -22.51 -5.83
N GLU A 53 -36.01 -21.46 -6.56
CA GLU A 53 -36.58 -21.60 -7.91
C GLU A 53 -35.63 -22.29 -8.90
N ILE A 54 -34.33 -21.99 -8.86
CA ILE A 54 -33.36 -22.66 -9.73
C ILE A 54 -33.18 -24.12 -9.31
N LYS A 55 -33.23 -24.46 -8.01
CA LYS A 55 -33.24 -25.87 -7.58
C LYS A 55 -34.49 -26.61 -8.07
N GLU A 56 -35.66 -26.00 -7.98
CA GLU A 56 -36.92 -26.59 -8.46
C GLU A 56 -36.89 -26.83 -9.98
N LYS A 57 -36.46 -25.81 -10.75
CA LYS A 57 -36.37 -25.88 -12.22
C LYS A 57 -35.28 -26.84 -12.72
N ASN A 58 -34.18 -27.02 -11.97
CA ASN A 58 -33.01 -27.82 -12.37
C ASN A 58 -32.78 -29.08 -11.51
N GLY A 59 -33.83 -29.70 -10.95
CA GLY A 59 -33.73 -31.00 -10.26
C GLY A 59 -32.75 -31.01 -9.07
N GLY A 60 -32.83 -29.99 -8.22
CA GLY A 60 -32.00 -29.81 -7.02
C GLY A 60 -30.66 -29.08 -7.24
N LYS A 61 -30.26 -28.79 -8.50
CA LYS A 61 -28.96 -28.19 -8.82
C LYS A 61 -29.05 -26.69 -9.13
N ALA A 62 -28.61 -25.85 -8.19
CA ALA A 62 -28.43 -24.41 -8.45
C ALA A 62 -26.95 -24.04 -8.61
N GLY A 63 -26.58 -23.66 -9.83
CA GLY A 63 -25.25 -23.13 -10.16
C GLY A 63 -25.11 -21.67 -9.72
N LEU A 64 -23.97 -21.30 -9.12
CA LEU A 64 -23.71 -19.93 -8.67
C LEU A 64 -23.79 -18.90 -9.80
N GLY A 65 -23.37 -19.27 -11.02
CA GLY A 65 -23.47 -18.42 -12.20
C GLY A 65 -24.92 -18.16 -12.64
N ASP A 66 -25.82 -19.13 -12.48
CA ASP A 66 -27.22 -18.99 -12.89
C ASP A 66 -28.04 -18.23 -11.85
N ILE A 67 -27.72 -18.42 -10.56
CA ILE A 67 -28.18 -17.55 -9.49
C ILE A 67 -27.77 -16.10 -9.79
N ALA A 68 -26.51 -15.85 -10.12
CA ALA A 68 -26.02 -14.50 -10.41
C ALA A 68 -26.69 -13.86 -11.64
N LYS A 69 -26.90 -14.61 -12.74
CA LYS A 69 -27.66 -14.14 -13.91
C LYS A 69 -29.09 -13.74 -13.52
N ALA A 70 -29.78 -14.60 -12.77
CA ALA A 70 -31.16 -14.36 -12.33
C ALA A 70 -31.26 -13.16 -11.37
N THR A 71 -30.28 -12.95 -10.49
CA THR A 71 -30.23 -11.77 -9.60
C THR A 71 -30.09 -10.49 -10.42
N THR A 72 -29.16 -10.43 -11.37
CA THR A 72 -28.97 -9.26 -12.25
C THR A 72 -30.23 -9.00 -13.09
N ALA A 73 -30.86 -10.06 -13.63
CA ALA A 73 -32.10 -9.93 -14.39
C ALA A 73 -33.24 -9.37 -13.55
N ARG A 74 -33.45 -9.86 -12.31
CA ARG A 74 -34.46 -9.31 -11.40
C ARG A 74 -34.18 -7.85 -11.05
N TRP A 75 -32.92 -7.47 -10.78
CA TRP A 75 -32.55 -6.09 -10.49
C TRP A 75 -32.85 -5.13 -11.65
N ALA A 76 -32.67 -5.59 -12.90
CA ALA A 76 -33.04 -4.83 -14.09
C ALA A 76 -34.57 -4.63 -14.22
N THR A 77 -35.38 -5.59 -13.76
CA THR A 77 -36.86 -5.51 -13.78
C THR A 77 -37.49 -4.76 -12.59
N PHE A 78 -36.71 -4.37 -11.58
CA PHE A 78 -37.24 -3.62 -10.43
C PHE A 78 -37.59 -2.18 -10.83
N SER A 79 -38.72 -1.65 -10.35
CA SER A 79 -39.06 -0.23 -10.55
C SER A 79 -38.12 0.67 -9.76
N ASP A 80 -38.03 1.95 -10.10
CA ASP A 80 -37.08 2.86 -9.43
C ASP A 80 -37.50 3.17 -7.99
N GLU A 81 -38.79 3.08 -7.66
CA GLU A 81 -39.30 3.11 -6.28
C GLU A 81 -38.82 1.89 -5.48
N GLN A 82 -38.81 0.71 -6.09
CA GLN A 82 -38.31 -0.52 -5.46
C GLN A 82 -36.79 -0.50 -5.32
N LYS A 83 -36.05 0.03 -6.32
CA LYS A 83 -34.60 0.24 -6.19
C LYS A 83 -34.29 1.22 -5.06
N LYS A 84 -35.06 2.31 -4.96
CA LYS A 84 -34.90 3.35 -3.93
C LYS A 84 -34.97 2.80 -2.50
N GLU A 85 -35.83 1.81 -2.20
CA GLU A 85 -35.84 1.14 -0.90
C GLU A 85 -34.45 0.57 -0.51
N PHE A 86 -33.69 0.06 -1.49
CA PHE A 86 -32.34 -0.46 -1.27
C PHE A 86 -31.27 0.64 -1.35
N GLU A 87 -31.49 1.74 -2.08
CA GLU A 87 -30.58 2.88 -2.13
C GLU A 87 -30.61 3.68 -0.82
N ASP A 88 -31.80 3.91 -0.25
CA ASP A 88 -31.95 4.56 1.06
C ASP A 88 -31.27 3.72 2.17
N LYS A 89 -31.43 2.39 2.14
CA LYS A 89 -30.75 1.46 3.06
C LYS A 89 -29.24 1.38 2.83
N ALA A 90 -28.78 1.50 1.58
CA ALA A 90 -27.35 1.60 1.27
C ALA A 90 -26.76 2.95 1.69
N ALA A 91 -27.55 4.03 1.66
CA ALA A 91 -27.16 5.33 2.19
C ALA A 91 -27.09 5.34 3.72
N GLU A 92 -27.99 4.61 4.40
CA GLU A 92 -27.93 4.35 5.84
C GLU A 92 -26.68 3.52 6.21
N ASP A 93 -26.44 2.39 5.53
CA ASP A 93 -25.25 1.55 5.79
C ASP A 93 -23.93 2.28 5.47
N LYS A 94 -23.96 3.22 4.51
CA LYS A 94 -22.85 4.13 4.22
C LYS A 94 -22.59 5.14 5.34
N LYS A 95 -23.62 5.61 6.06
CA LYS A 95 -23.45 6.42 7.29
C LYS A 95 -22.84 5.58 8.41
N ARG A 96 -23.44 4.42 8.70
CA ARG A 96 -22.91 3.43 9.68
C ARG A 96 -21.43 3.13 9.43
N TYR A 97 -21.06 2.78 8.21
CA TYR A 97 -19.66 2.53 7.86
C TYR A 97 -18.78 3.77 8.01
N ALA A 98 -19.25 4.98 7.68
CA ALA A 98 -18.46 6.20 7.87
C ALA A 98 -18.21 6.50 9.36
N GLU A 99 -19.21 6.28 10.21
CA GLU A 99 -19.13 6.48 11.66
C GLU A 99 -18.24 5.41 12.32
N GLU A 100 -18.46 4.12 12.03
CA GLU A 100 -17.60 3.02 12.48
C GLU A 100 -16.15 3.19 11.99
N PHE A 101 -15.95 3.55 10.72
CA PHE A 101 -14.60 3.71 10.16
C PHE A 101 -13.90 4.95 10.71
N LYS A 102 -14.64 6.01 11.04
CA LYS A 102 -14.10 7.15 11.79
C LYS A 102 -13.65 6.70 13.20
N ALA A 103 -14.51 6.03 13.97
CA ALA A 103 -14.17 5.55 15.30
C ALA A 103 -12.99 4.56 15.30
N TYR A 104 -12.94 3.67 14.29
CA TYR A 104 -11.80 2.78 14.06
C TYR A 104 -10.51 3.57 13.80
N LEU A 105 -10.54 4.60 12.96
CA LEU A 105 -9.37 5.47 12.71
C LEU A 105 -8.98 6.27 13.96
N GLU A 106 -9.93 6.79 14.74
CA GLU A 106 -9.65 7.51 15.99
C GLU A 106 -8.95 6.61 17.02
N ALA A 107 -9.27 5.30 17.06
CA ALA A 107 -8.64 4.35 17.97
C ALA A 107 -7.33 3.70 17.44
N ASN A 108 -7.26 3.36 16.15
CA ASN A 108 -6.14 2.59 15.57
C ASN A 108 -5.09 3.48 14.89
N ASP A 109 -5.50 4.67 14.44
CA ASP A 109 -4.61 5.70 13.88
C ASP A 109 -4.96 7.11 14.37
N PRO A 110 -4.89 7.36 15.70
CA PRO A 110 -5.16 8.69 16.26
C PRO A 110 -4.26 9.76 15.63
N ALA A 111 -2.99 9.42 15.34
CA ALA A 111 -2.05 10.32 14.70
C ALA A 111 -2.42 10.65 13.24
N GLY A 112 -2.86 9.68 12.43
CA GLY A 112 -3.38 9.92 11.09
C GLY A 112 -4.71 10.69 11.08
N THR A 113 -5.56 10.45 12.08
CA THR A 113 -6.83 11.17 12.25
C THR A 113 -6.59 12.64 12.60
N LEU A 114 -5.70 12.93 13.55
CA LEU A 114 -5.30 14.31 13.88
C LEU A 114 -4.61 15.00 12.69
N ARG A 115 -3.76 14.30 11.92
CA ARG A 115 -3.21 14.85 10.66
C ARG A 115 -4.28 15.16 9.62
N THR A 116 -5.39 14.42 9.61
CA THR A 116 -6.53 14.69 8.72
C THR A 116 -7.35 15.89 9.21
N LYS A 117 -7.62 15.98 10.52
CA LYS A 117 -8.26 17.13 11.18
C LYS A 117 -7.50 18.44 10.89
N TYR A 118 -6.18 18.43 11.06
CA TYR A 118 -5.30 19.59 10.87
C TYR A 118 -4.67 19.66 9.46
N ALA A 119 -5.20 18.94 8.46
CA ALA A 119 -4.66 18.91 7.09
C ALA A 119 -4.68 20.28 6.36
N HIS A 120 -5.36 21.27 6.93
CA HIS A 120 -5.38 22.65 6.46
C HIS A 120 -4.24 23.51 7.06
N LEU A 121 -3.68 23.11 8.21
CA LEU A 121 -2.53 23.76 8.86
C LEU A 121 -1.20 23.15 8.38
N ILE A 122 -1.17 21.84 8.10
CA ILE A 122 0.03 21.13 7.63
C ILE A 122 0.48 21.71 6.28
N PRO A 123 1.68 22.34 6.19
CA PRO A 123 2.15 22.92 4.95
C PRO A 123 2.44 21.86 3.89
N LYS A 124 2.07 22.15 2.65
CA LYS A 124 2.36 21.29 1.49
C LYS A 124 3.69 21.72 0.88
N LYS A 125 4.52 20.74 0.51
CA LYS A 125 5.83 20.99 -0.12
C LYS A 125 5.66 21.79 -1.42
N PRO A 126 6.59 22.70 -1.74
CA PRO A 126 6.53 23.52 -2.96
C PRO A 126 6.69 22.65 -4.21
N MET A 127 6.35 23.20 -5.37
CA MET A 127 6.59 22.50 -6.63
C MET A 127 8.03 22.78 -7.11
N THR A 128 8.72 21.75 -7.59
CA THR A 128 10.08 21.95 -8.14
C THR A 128 10.02 22.80 -9.41
N GLY A 129 11.11 23.49 -9.77
CA GLY A 129 11.15 24.33 -10.98
C GLY A 129 10.68 23.60 -12.25
N TYR A 130 10.97 22.30 -12.36
CA TYR A 130 10.42 21.44 -13.42
C TYR A 130 8.88 21.35 -13.41
N PHE A 131 8.26 21.15 -12.24
CA PHE A 131 6.80 21.10 -12.14
C PHE A 131 6.14 22.47 -12.34
N LEU A 132 6.79 23.56 -11.93
CA LEU A 132 6.36 24.93 -12.24
C LEU A 132 6.40 25.19 -13.77
N PHE A 133 7.47 24.77 -14.44
CA PHE A 133 7.57 24.80 -15.91
C PHE A 133 6.50 23.94 -16.59
N LEU A 134 6.16 22.76 -16.03
CA LEU A 134 5.07 21.90 -16.52
C LEU A 134 3.66 22.50 -16.33
N GLN A 135 3.49 23.45 -15.40
CA GLN A 135 2.21 24.11 -15.17
C GLN A 135 2.01 25.37 -16.02
N GLU A 136 3.09 26.03 -16.42
CA GLU A 136 3.09 27.27 -17.19
C GLU A 136 2.34 27.14 -18.54
N PRO A 137 1.26 27.93 -18.78
CA PRO A 137 0.49 27.89 -20.03
C PRO A 137 1.34 28.09 -21.29
N SER A 138 2.26 29.07 -21.30
CA SER A 138 3.08 29.36 -22.49
C SER A 138 4.02 28.21 -22.88
N GLN A 139 4.43 27.36 -21.92
CA GLN A 139 5.23 26.17 -22.21
C GLN A 139 4.34 25.01 -22.69
N LYS A 140 3.14 24.84 -22.12
CA LYS A 140 2.15 23.87 -22.61
C LYS A 140 1.73 24.16 -24.04
N GLU A 141 1.51 25.42 -24.39
CA GLU A 141 1.14 25.85 -25.74
C GLU A 141 2.25 25.56 -26.75
N LYS A 142 3.51 25.89 -26.42
CA LYS A 142 4.70 25.51 -27.22
C LYS A 142 4.80 23.98 -27.41
N ALA A 143 4.58 23.21 -26.36
CA ALA A 143 4.60 21.75 -26.42
C ALA A 143 3.47 21.18 -27.30
N VAL A 144 2.26 21.76 -27.24
CA VAL A 144 1.12 21.40 -28.11
C VAL A 144 1.39 21.79 -29.57
N ALA A 145 1.98 22.97 -29.82
CA ALA A 145 2.35 23.41 -31.17
C ALA A 145 3.39 22.47 -31.79
N ALA A 146 4.49 22.21 -31.09
CA ALA A 146 5.55 21.30 -31.55
C ALA A 146 5.07 19.85 -31.79
N LEU A 147 4.04 19.39 -31.06
CA LEU A 147 3.40 18.09 -31.32
C LEU A 147 2.54 18.12 -32.59
N LYS A 148 1.76 19.19 -32.81
CA LYS A 148 0.95 19.36 -34.03
C LYS A 148 1.82 19.47 -35.28
N GLU A 149 2.92 20.23 -35.21
CA GLU A 149 3.93 20.35 -36.28
C GLU A 149 4.59 19.00 -36.59
N ALA A 150 4.87 18.19 -35.56
CA ALA A 150 5.36 16.82 -35.69
C ALA A 150 4.25 15.79 -36.05
N GLY A 151 3.08 16.22 -36.52
CA GLY A 151 1.96 15.35 -36.93
C GLY A 151 1.43 14.43 -35.82
N SER A 152 1.72 14.74 -34.55
CA SER A 152 1.54 13.87 -33.40
C SER A 152 0.35 14.29 -32.53
N GLU A 153 -0.37 13.32 -31.96
CA GLU A 153 -1.52 13.62 -31.10
C GLU A 153 -1.12 14.41 -29.84
N ALA A 154 -1.68 15.60 -29.68
CA ALA A 154 -1.48 16.46 -28.50
C ALA A 154 -2.26 15.97 -27.25
N THR A 155 -2.27 14.66 -26.96
CA THR A 155 -2.84 14.13 -25.72
C THR A 155 -2.01 14.58 -24.52
N HIS A 156 -2.63 14.68 -23.34
CA HIS A 156 -1.95 15.12 -22.09
C HIS A 156 -0.65 14.36 -21.83
N LYS A 157 -0.60 13.05 -22.10
CA LYS A 157 0.62 12.23 -21.96
C LYS A 157 1.74 12.69 -22.90
N GLN A 158 1.43 12.98 -24.16
CA GLN A 158 2.43 13.45 -25.13
C GLN A 158 2.88 14.88 -24.83
N VAL A 159 1.97 15.76 -24.41
CA VAL A 159 2.30 17.12 -23.98
C VAL A 159 3.26 17.11 -22.78
N VAL A 160 3.02 16.24 -21.78
CA VAL A 160 3.94 16.05 -20.64
C VAL A 160 5.29 15.47 -21.06
N SER A 161 5.32 14.49 -22.00
CA SER A 161 6.59 14.01 -22.58
C SER A 161 7.35 15.13 -23.29
N LYS A 162 6.65 15.97 -24.08
CA LYS A 162 7.29 17.04 -24.84
C LYS A 162 7.81 18.16 -23.94
N LEU A 163 7.08 18.50 -22.89
CA LEU A 163 7.56 19.38 -21.82
C LEU A 163 8.80 18.81 -21.11
N ALA A 164 8.88 17.49 -20.92
CA ALA A 164 10.06 16.84 -20.34
C ALA A 164 11.28 16.86 -21.27
N GLU A 165 11.09 16.79 -22.60
CA GLU A 165 12.15 17.05 -23.59
C GLU A 165 12.58 18.51 -23.57
N MET A 166 11.63 19.45 -23.63
CA MET A 166 11.89 20.89 -23.61
C MET A 166 12.66 21.30 -22.35
N TRP A 167 12.28 20.83 -21.16
CA TRP A 167 13.04 21.10 -19.94
C TRP A 167 14.44 20.51 -19.96
N LYS A 168 14.66 19.34 -20.58
CA LYS A 168 16.02 18.79 -20.72
C LYS A 168 16.88 19.66 -21.64
N ALA A 169 16.32 20.10 -22.77
CA ALA A 169 17.00 20.94 -23.76
C ALA A 169 17.19 22.40 -23.32
N ALA A 170 16.31 22.94 -22.48
CA ALA A 170 16.35 24.32 -22.00
C ALA A 170 17.69 24.68 -21.35
N SER A 171 18.14 25.91 -21.59
CA SER A 171 19.34 26.49 -20.99
C SER A 171 19.22 26.65 -19.46
N ALA A 172 20.35 26.92 -18.79
CA ALA A 172 20.34 27.29 -17.38
C ALA A 172 19.56 28.60 -17.13
N GLU A 173 19.59 29.52 -18.09
CA GLU A 173 18.90 30.82 -18.03
C GLU A 173 17.38 30.68 -18.15
N GLU A 174 16.89 29.81 -19.03
CA GLU A 174 15.46 29.47 -19.12
C GLU A 174 14.95 28.72 -17.87
N LYS A 175 15.82 27.95 -17.20
CA LYS A 175 15.51 27.23 -15.95
C LYS A 175 15.53 28.15 -14.73
N ALA A 176 16.44 29.12 -14.69
CA ALA A 176 16.66 30.04 -13.58
C ALA A 176 15.38 30.66 -12.99
N PRO A 177 14.41 31.22 -13.76
CA PRO A 177 13.19 31.79 -13.17
C PRO A 177 12.29 30.75 -12.49
N PHE A 178 12.30 29.49 -12.94
CA PHE A 178 11.52 28.42 -12.31
C PHE A 178 12.24 27.83 -11.10
N GLU A 179 13.57 27.71 -11.14
CA GLU A 179 14.38 27.30 -9.99
C GLU A 179 14.37 28.35 -8.88
N GLU A 180 14.35 29.63 -9.23
CA GLU A 180 14.28 30.74 -8.28
C GLU A 180 12.88 30.85 -7.65
N ARG A 181 11.79 30.72 -8.43
CA ARG A 181 10.43 30.56 -7.86
C ARG A 181 10.36 29.39 -6.88
N HIS A 182 10.92 28.23 -7.24
CA HIS A 182 10.97 27.08 -6.33
C HIS A 182 11.78 27.36 -5.05
N LYS A 183 12.92 28.08 -5.11
CA LYS A 183 13.65 28.52 -3.91
C LYS A 183 12.80 29.42 -3.01
N GLN A 184 12.04 30.34 -3.60
CA GLN A 184 11.17 31.27 -2.87
C GLN A 184 9.99 30.54 -2.22
N GLU A 185 9.28 29.68 -2.96
CA GLU A 185 8.25 28.79 -2.40
C GLU A 185 8.81 27.85 -1.32
N GLN A 186 10.05 27.38 -1.47
CA GLN A 186 10.73 26.55 -0.47
C GLN A 186 11.07 27.34 0.81
N ALA A 187 11.54 28.58 0.70
CA ALA A 187 11.77 29.44 1.84
C ALA A 187 10.46 29.80 2.58
N GLU A 188 9.36 30.04 1.85
CA GLU A 188 8.04 30.18 2.46
C GLU A 188 7.54 28.89 3.12
N PHE A 189 7.70 27.75 2.45
CA PHE A 189 7.32 26.45 2.99
C PHE A 189 8.06 26.15 4.31
N LEU A 190 9.36 26.46 4.39
CA LEU A 190 10.15 26.28 5.61
C LEU A 190 9.68 27.20 6.75
N LYS A 191 9.33 28.47 6.47
CA LYS A 191 8.72 29.37 7.47
C LYS A 191 7.40 28.81 7.99
N LYS A 192 6.48 28.48 7.07
CA LYS A 192 5.17 27.87 7.37
C LYS A 192 5.33 26.53 8.11
N GLN A 193 6.39 25.76 7.84
CA GLN A 193 6.71 24.52 8.53
C GLN A 193 7.21 24.75 9.95
N MET A 194 8.00 25.79 10.21
CA MET A 194 8.43 26.15 11.57
C MET A 194 7.27 26.74 12.40
N GLU A 195 6.43 27.58 11.79
CA GLU A 195 5.18 28.07 12.37
C GLU A 195 4.28 26.89 12.76
N TRP A 196 4.06 25.94 11.85
CA TRP A 196 3.33 24.70 12.10
C TRP A 196 3.94 23.86 13.24
N GLN A 197 5.27 23.67 13.28
CA GLN A 197 5.95 22.92 14.34
C GLN A 197 5.85 23.60 15.72
N ALA A 198 5.64 24.92 15.78
CA ALA A 198 5.44 25.62 17.05
C ALA A 198 4.04 25.38 17.65
N THR A 199 3.04 25.04 16.82
CA THR A 199 1.63 24.90 17.23
C THR A 199 1.38 23.81 18.30
N PRO A 200 0.34 23.95 19.13
CA PRO A 200 -0.12 22.85 19.99
C PRO A 200 -0.67 21.67 19.19
N GLU A 201 -1.29 21.90 18.03
CA GLU A 201 -1.83 20.87 17.14
C GLU A 201 -0.75 19.91 16.60
N PHE A 202 0.44 20.42 16.26
CA PHE A 202 1.58 19.59 15.89
C PHE A 202 2.05 18.70 17.05
N LYS A 203 2.11 19.26 18.27
CA LYS A 203 2.48 18.54 19.49
C LYS A 203 1.44 17.47 19.86
N GLU A 204 0.15 17.71 19.59
CA GLU A 204 -0.93 16.71 19.73
C GLU A 204 -0.70 15.52 18.78
N ILE A 205 -0.39 15.79 17.51
CA ILE A 205 -0.05 14.76 16.51
C ILE A 205 1.19 13.97 16.93
N GLU A 206 2.24 14.63 17.40
CA GLU A 206 3.49 13.98 17.80
C GLU A 206 3.29 13.11 19.05
N ALA A 207 2.57 13.60 20.06
CA ALA A 207 2.21 12.82 21.25
C ALA A 207 1.33 11.60 20.91
N ALA A 208 0.36 11.75 20.01
CA ALA A 208 -0.46 10.64 19.52
C ALA A 208 0.37 9.60 18.76
N ALA A 209 1.27 10.05 17.87
CA ALA A 209 2.16 9.16 17.11
C ALA A 209 3.15 8.41 18.03
N LYS A 210 3.65 9.08 19.07
CA LYS A 210 4.50 8.45 20.08
C LYS A 210 3.76 7.36 20.83
N ARG A 211 2.55 7.64 21.38
CA ARG A 211 1.72 6.65 22.09
C ARG A 211 1.40 5.43 21.22
N GLN A 212 1.01 5.65 19.97
CA GLN A 212 0.74 4.60 18.98
C GLN A 212 1.99 3.72 18.73
N ALA A 213 3.17 4.33 18.66
CA ALA A 213 4.45 3.63 18.49
C ALA A 213 5.03 3.01 19.79
N GLU A 214 4.42 3.30 20.95
CA GLU A 214 4.70 2.64 22.23
C GLU A 214 3.77 1.42 22.39
N GLN A 215 2.47 1.58 22.16
CA GLN A 215 1.48 0.50 22.12
C GLN A 215 1.87 -0.63 21.16
N GLN A 216 2.27 -0.31 19.92
CA GLN A 216 2.72 -1.30 18.94
C GLN A 216 4.00 -2.06 19.35
N LYS A 217 4.80 -1.54 20.29
CA LYS A 217 5.96 -2.25 20.85
C LYS A 217 5.54 -3.16 22.01
N GLU A 218 4.59 -2.71 22.83
CA GLU A 218 4.05 -3.51 23.94
C GLU A 218 3.28 -4.72 23.41
N GLU A 219 2.35 -4.54 22.46
CA GLU A 219 1.68 -5.65 21.75
C GLU A 219 2.69 -6.61 21.09
N GLY A 220 3.72 -6.06 20.44
CA GLY A 220 4.80 -6.82 19.81
C GLY A 220 5.72 -7.56 20.80
N GLN A 221 5.65 -7.24 22.09
CA GLN A 221 6.46 -7.85 23.15
C GLN A 221 5.63 -8.83 24.02
N GLU A 222 4.34 -8.57 24.24
CA GLU A 222 3.44 -9.47 24.97
C GLU A 222 3.20 -10.79 24.20
N VAL A 223 3.10 -10.71 22.87
CA VAL A 223 3.00 -11.87 21.97
C VAL A 223 4.28 -12.73 21.96
N ALA A 224 5.40 -12.25 22.53
CA ALA A 224 6.64 -13.02 22.66
C ALA A 224 6.67 -13.96 23.89
N THR A 225 5.56 -14.12 24.61
CA THR A 225 5.45 -15.05 25.75
C THR A 225 5.56 -16.53 25.30
N PRO A 226 6.53 -17.31 25.82
CA PRO A 226 6.88 -18.61 25.24
C PRO A 226 5.97 -19.75 25.71
N THR A 227 4.81 -19.90 25.08
CA THR A 227 3.98 -21.11 25.22
C THR A 227 4.74 -22.34 24.69
N LYS A 228 5.15 -23.24 25.61
CA LYS A 228 5.88 -24.49 25.31
C LYS A 228 4.99 -25.55 24.63
N GLY A 229 4.49 -25.25 23.43
CA GLY A 229 3.79 -26.21 22.56
C GLY A 229 4.76 -27.19 21.89
N ALA A 230 4.61 -28.49 22.18
CA ALA A 230 5.55 -29.51 21.70
C ALA A 230 5.49 -29.73 20.18
N LYS A 231 6.66 -29.75 19.52
CA LYS A 231 6.78 -30.12 18.11
C LYS A 231 6.32 -31.57 17.88
N ARG A 232 5.25 -31.78 17.12
CA ARG A 232 4.93 -33.09 16.50
C ARG A 232 4.84 -32.96 14.98
N SER A 233 6.00 -32.96 14.33
CA SER A 233 6.11 -33.14 12.89
C SER A 233 5.63 -34.54 12.50
N ARG A 234 4.41 -34.66 11.96
CA ARG A 234 3.93 -35.90 11.32
C ARG A 234 4.14 -35.78 9.81
N SER A 235 5.23 -36.36 9.32
CA SER A 235 5.40 -36.65 7.90
C SER A 235 4.38 -37.70 7.45
N VAL A 236 3.80 -37.51 6.27
CA VAL A 236 2.98 -38.51 5.58
C VAL A 236 3.42 -38.54 4.13
N ALA A 237 3.89 -39.71 3.66
CA ALA A 237 4.28 -39.91 2.28
C ALA A 237 3.11 -40.50 1.46
N LYS A 238 2.93 -40.01 0.23
CA LYS A 238 2.12 -40.63 -0.82
C LYS A 238 2.63 -40.09 -2.16
N ALA A 239 3.52 -40.80 -2.85
CA ALA A 239 3.25 -41.94 -3.75
C ALA A 239 2.51 -41.52 -5.03
N GLY A 240 3.11 -41.81 -6.20
CA GLY A 240 2.49 -41.62 -7.53
C GLY A 240 1.45 -42.71 -7.84
N SER A 241 0.97 -42.91 -9.07
CA SER A 241 1.40 -42.42 -10.41
C SER A 241 0.16 -42.51 -11.35
N PRO A 242 0.23 -42.58 -12.70
CA PRO A 242 1.18 -42.04 -13.69
C PRO A 242 0.48 -41.13 -14.75
N LYS A 243 1.21 -40.69 -15.78
CA LYS A 243 0.65 -40.22 -17.07
C LYS A 243 1.59 -40.69 -18.20
N GLY A 244 1.02 -41.16 -19.32
CA GLY A 244 1.74 -41.93 -20.36
C GLY A 244 2.46 -41.15 -21.47
N GLU A 245 3.14 -41.92 -22.33
CA GLU A 245 3.99 -41.55 -23.49
C GLU A 245 3.31 -40.72 -24.60
N GLU A 246 4.02 -39.95 -25.46
CA GLU A 246 5.44 -39.48 -25.42
C GLU A 246 5.55 -37.93 -25.65
N ALA A 247 5.84 -37.30 -26.80
CA ALA A 247 6.15 -37.74 -28.17
C ALA A 247 7.19 -36.83 -28.89
N LYS A 248 8.01 -37.43 -29.76
CA LYS A 248 8.99 -36.85 -30.70
C LYS A 248 8.38 -35.91 -31.78
N LYS A 249 9.09 -34.99 -32.46
CA LYS A 249 10.55 -34.86 -32.75
C LYS A 249 10.99 -33.38 -33.00
N GLU A 250 12.26 -33.08 -32.69
CA GLU A 250 13.35 -32.38 -33.47
C GLU A 250 13.01 -31.39 -34.61
N ALA A 251 13.74 -30.28 -34.87
CA ALA A 251 15.04 -29.77 -34.38
C ALA A 251 15.15 -28.21 -34.42
N GLN A 252 16.29 -27.62 -33.97
CA GLN A 252 16.62 -26.18 -34.04
C GLN A 252 17.71 -25.85 -35.10
N PRO A 253 18.12 -24.56 -35.26
CA PRO A 253 19.28 -24.06 -34.50
C PRO A 253 19.04 -22.81 -33.61
N SER A 254 19.91 -22.65 -32.61
CA SER A 254 20.04 -21.54 -31.63
C SER A 254 21.10 -20.50 -32.07
N PRO A 255 21.46 -19.42 -31.31
CA PRO A 255 21.00 -18.93 -29.98
C PRO A 255 20.19 -17.60 -30.11
N ALA A 256 20.04 -16.63 -29.18
CA ALA A 256 20.58 -16.26 -27.86
C ALA A 256 19.55 -15.36 -27.10
N GLY A 257 19.67 -14.91 -25.84
CA GLY A 257 20.68 -15.17 -24.80
C GLY A 257 20.49 -14.33 -23.51
N ALA A 258 19.26 -14.11 -23.04
CA ALA A 258 18.98 -13.25 -21.88
C ALA A 258 18.80 -14.03 -20.55
N THR A 259 19.67 -13.79 -19.57
CA THR A 259 19.68 -14.52 -18.28
C THR A 259 18.80 -13.86 -17.20
N LYS A 260 17.89 -14.66 -16.63
CA LYS A 260 17.02 -14.24 -15.51
C LYS A 260 17.77 -14.36 -14.18
N ARG A 261 17.66 -13.35 -13.30
CA ARG A 261 18.17 -13.43 -11.91
C ARG A 261 17.37 -14.44 -11.08
N ALA A 262 18.06 -15.39 -10.45
CA ALA A 262 17.48 -16.29 -9.45
C ALA A 262 17.36 -15.60 -8.07
N LYS A 263 16.47 -16.11 -7.21
CA LYS A 263 16.39 -15.73 -5.79
C LYS A 263 17.46 -16.51 -5.00
N LYS A 264 18.23 -15.83 -4.15
CA LYS A 264 19.15 -16.45 -3.18
C LYS A 264 18.47 -16.56 -1.79
N ALA A 265 18.91 -17.53 -0.99
CA ALA A 265 18.47 -17.77 0.39
C ALA A 265 18.74 -16.58 1.33
N PRO A 266 18.09 -16.51 2.51
CA PRO A 266 18.39 -15.49 3.52
C PRO A 266 19.87 -15.56 3.97
N PRO A 267 20.52 -14.40 4.22
CA PRO A 267 21.92 -14.37 4.61
C PRO A 267 22.13 -14.82 6.05
N ALA A 268 23.29 -15.43 6.32
CA ALA A 268 23.78 -15.64 7.67
C ALA A 268 24.24 -14.31 8.30
N GLN A 269 24.52 -14.33 9.61
CA GLN A 269 25.17 -13.21 10.29
C GLN A 269 26.66 -13.18 9.88
N GLU A 270 27.03 -12.20 9.07
CA GLU A 270 28.41 -11.93 8.64
C GLU A 270 29.05 -10.81 9.50
N PRO A 271 30.39 -10.74 9.60
CA PRO A 271 31.06 -10.17 10.77
C PRO A 271 30.94 -8.65 10.88
N GLN A 272 30.71 -8.19 12.12
CA GLN A 272 30.70 -6.77 12.45
C GLN A 272 32.13 -6.24 12.48
N VAL A 273 32.46 -5.31 11.58
CA VAL A 273 33.69 -4.51 11.70
C VAL A 273 33.57 -3.63 12.93
N ALA A 274 34.55 -3.71 13.84
CA ALA A 274 34.62 -2.84 15.00
C ALA A 274 34.85 -1.39 14.56
N ILE A 275 33.82 -0.56 14.68
CA ILE A 275 33.90 0.90 14.49
C ILE A 275 34.34 1.51 15.82
N ASP A 276 35.38 2.34 15.78
CA ASP A 276 35.91 3.04 16.96
C ASP A 276 34.81 3.85 17.67
N ALA A 277 34.69 3.70 19.00
CA ALA A 277 33.57 4.25 19.77
C ALA A 277 33.47 5.79 19.67
N ASP A 278 34.60 6.49 19.65
CA ASP A 278 34.65 7.95 19.51
C ASP A 278 34.19 8.41 18.12
N VAL A 279 34.52 7.64 17.07
CA VAL A 279 34.08 7.90 15.69
C VAL A 279 32.58 7.64 15.56
N LEU A 280 32.06 6.63 16.26
CA LEU A 280 30.62 6.38 16.36
C LEU A 280 29.90 7.54 17.09
N ALA A 281 30.47 8.05 18.19
CA ALA A 281 29.91 9.15 18.96
C ALA A 281 29.89 10.47 18.15
N GLU A 282 30.96 10.80 17.43
CA GLU A 282 30.95 11.92 16.48
C GLU A 282 29.91 11.71 15.36
N ALA A 283 29.80 10.50 14.81
CA ALA A 283 28.82 10.19 13.76
C ALA A 283 27.37 10.29 14.27
N SER A 284 27.12 9.93 15.53
CA SER A 284 25.83 10.10 16.19
C SER A 284 25.49 11.59 16.36
N LYS A 285 26.44 12.38 16.87
CA LYS A 285 26.33 13.85 17.00
C LYS A 285 26.14 14.55 15.65
N ALA A 286 26.67 13.99 14.57
CA ALA A 286 26.50 14.49 13.21
C ALA A 286 25.22 13.97 12.49
N GLY A 287 24.45 13.06 13.10
CA GLY A 287 23.29 12.40 12.45
C GLY A 287 23.66 11.41 11.34
N LEU A 288 24.92 11.01 11.23
CA LEU A 288 25.49 10.16 10.18
C LEU A 288 25.75 8.71 10.63
N GLU A 289 25.48 8.35 11.88
CA GLU A 289 25.78 7.03 12.47
C GLU A 289 25.26 5.83 11.65
N GLY A 290 24.02 5.89 11.17
CA GLY A 290 23.43 4.84 10.33
C GLY A 290 24.10 4.73 8.96
N MET A 291 24.49 5.86 8.37
CA MET A 291 25.20 5.94 7.11
C MET A 291 26.65 5.44 7.26
N LEU A 292 27.31 5.73 8.39
CA LEU A 292 28.64 5.22 8.72
C LEU A 292 28.63 3.70 8.87
N ARG A 293 27.69 3.13 9.64
CA ARG A 293 27.52 1.67 9.73
C ARG A 293 27.26 1.04 8.36
N ASN A 294 26.40 1.63 7.53
CA ASN A 294 26.11 1.10 6.18
C ASN A 294 27.30 1.19 5.22
N LEU A 295 28.19 2.17 5.39
CA LEU A 295 29.38 2.31 4.57
C LEU A 295 30.48 1.34 5.02
N ALA A 296 30.73 1.24 6.32
CA ALA A 296 31.72 0.34 6.91
C ALA A 296 31.38 -1.14 6.69
N SER A 297 30.09 -1.51 6.65
CA SER A 297 29.64 -2.90 6.42
C SER A 297 29.63 -3.35 4.95
N ARG A 298 30.22 -2.58 4.02
CA ARG A 298 30.25 -2.94 2.59
C ARG A 298 31.50 -3.74 2.26
N PRO A 299 31.40 -4.90 1.58
CA PRO A 299 32.53 -5.80 1.36
C PRO A 299 33.71 -5.13 0.63
N GLU A 300 33.44 -4.18 -0.27
CA GLU A 300 34.46 -3.39 -0.95
C GLU A 300 35.23 -2.42 -0.03
N VAL A 301 34.53 -1.83 0.95
CA VAL A 301 35.14 -0.90 1.92
C VAL A 301 35.95 -1.67 2.97
N VAL A 302 35.47 -2.85 3.35
CA VAL A 302 36.21 -3.83 4.16
C VAL A 302 37.46 -4.31 3.42
N ALA A 303 37.34 -4.69 2.14
CA ALA A 303 38.47 -5.11 1.30
C ALA A 303 39.49 -3.98 1.06
N ALA A 304 39.06 -2.72 1.05
CA ALA A 304 39.94 -1.55 0.99
C ALA A 304 40.69 -1.26 2.30
N GLY A 305 40.43 -2.00 3.39
CA GLY A 305 41.20 -1.93 4.65
C GLY A 305 41.11 -0.58 5.38
N LYS A 306 40.09 0.23 5.09
CA LYS A 306 39.99 1.62 5.56
C LYS A 306 39.61 1.73 7.03
N LYS A 307 40.31 2.58 7.78
CA LYS A 307 40.04 2.82 9.21
C LYS A 307 38.72 3.56 9.39
N SER A 308 38.02 3.35 10.52
CA SER A 308 36.72 3.98 10.82
C SER A 308 36.73 5.49 10.62
N ARG A 309 37.84 6.15 10.99
CA ARG A 309 38.04 7.59 10.78
C ARG A 309 38.04 7.98 9.30
N GLU A 310 38.77 7.27 8.44
CA GLU A 310 38.79 7.53 6.99
C GLU A 310 37.39 7.36 6.38
N VAL A 311 36.69 6.29 6.79
CA VAL A 311 35.32 6.00 6.34
C VAL A 311 34.35 7.12 6.76
N PHE A 312 34.51 7.68 7.96
CA PHE A 312 33.70 8.77 8.46
C PHE A 312 34.02 10.13 7.84
N GLU A 313 35.29 10.49 7.65
CA GLU A 313 35.66 11.74 6.96
C GLU A 313 35.26 11.71 5.47
N ALA A 314 35.39 10.57 4.78
CA ALA A 314 34.87 10.39 3.43
C ALA A 314 33.34 10.52 3.37
N LEU A 315 32.63 10.10 4.41
CA LEU A 315 31.18 10.26 4.53
C LEU A 315 30.77 11.72 4.80
N LYS A 316 31.54 12.48 5.60
CA LYS A 316 31.36 13.94 5.76
C LYS A 316 31.59 14.67 4.44
N ALA A 317 32.69 14.39 3.75
CA ALA A 317 33.02 14.98 2.45
C ALA A 317 31.96 14.67 1.37
N ALA A 318 31.30 13.51 1.47
CA ALA A 318 30.17 13.13 0.61
C ALA A 318 28.81 13.70 1.06
N GLY A 319 28.74 14.57 2.07
CA GLY A 319 27.48 15.12 2.58
C GLY A 319 26.53 14.06 3.14
N GLY A 320 27.06 12.97 3.72
CA GLY A 320 26.30 11.82 4.19
C GLY A 320 25.90 10.80 3.10
N LEU A 321 26.25 11.04 1.84
CA LEU A 321 25.89 10.15 0.73
C LEU A 321 26.82 8.93 0.64
N VAL A 322 26.34 7.78 1.13
CA VAL A 322 27.08 6.50 1.20
C VAL A 322 27.66 6.04 -0.15
N ASN A 323 26.97 6.27 -1.27
CA ASN A 323 27.45 5.80 -2.59
C ASN A 323 28.62 6.65 -3.15
N PRO A 324 28.58 7.99 -3.16
CA PRO A 324 29.76 8.83 -3.36
C PRO A 324 30.91 8.53 -2.39
N ALA A 325 30.62 8.35 -1.09
CA ALA A 325 31.65 7.99 -0.11
C ALA A 325 32.33 6.64 -0.44
N LYS A 326 31.59 5.61 -0.87
CA LYS A 326 32.18 4.34 -1.38
C LYS A 326 33.13 4.61 -2.55
N ARG A 327 32.72 5.41 -3.53
CA ARG A 327 33.55 5.73 -4.71
C ARG A 327 34.83 6.48 -4.34
N ALA A 328 34.79 7.35 -3.32
CA ALA A 328 35.98 8.02 -2.81
C ALA A 328 36.94 7.08 -2.06
N LEU A 329 36.42 6.07 -1.34
CA LEU A 329 37.21 5.11 -0.56
C LEU A 329 37.81 3.96 -1.38
N VAL A 330 37.10 3.51 -2.42
CA VAL A 330 37.43 2.31 -3.22
C VAL A 330 37.93 2.68 -4.64
N GLY A 331 37.69 3.90 -5.10
CA GLY A 331 37.95 4.33 -6.47
C GLY A 331 36.87 3.90 -7.47
N ALA A 332 37.03 4.30 -8.73
CA ALA A 332 36.03 4.10 -9.78
C ALA A 332 35.97 2.68 -10.38
N GLY A 333 36.89 1.78 -10.00
CA GLY A 333 37.02 0.42 -10.57
C GLY A 333 36.19 -0.67 -9.88
N GLY A 334 35.51 -0.37 -8.76
CA GLY A 334 34.67 -1.33 -8.02
C GLY A 334 33.19 -1.25 -8.41
N ALA A 335 32.80 -1.92 -9.50
CA ALA A 335 31.44 -1.97 -10.02
C ALA A 335 31.11 -3.32 -10.70
#